data_AF-A0A4Z0A2H7-F1
#
_entry.id   AF-A0A4Z0A2H7-F1
#
_cell.length_a   1.000
_cell.length_b   1.000
_cell.length_c   1.000
_cell.angle_alpha   90.00
_cell.angle_beta   90.00
_cell.angle_gamma   90.00
#
_symmetry.space_group_name_H-M   'P 1'
#
loop_
_entity.id
_entity.type
_entity.pdbx_description
1 polymer ?
#
loop_
_entity_poly.entity_id
_entity_poly.type
_entity_poly.pdbx_seq_one_letter_code
_entity_poly.pdbx_strand_id
1 'polypeptide(L)'
;MIVKGNFVKVSLAIYGDIASELPPAPTTYTPSAISSVEPTPLSAVLDPSNSEDPTALARKLLGLIPDAPLLPLIVRLMFCLKPSDEDWDLPDFPYLPADIDEDVMDFDLETAFRLTNRPVPDDTPVEVLQQFADRVVDAVGPKNSNQAFLIAGILSHSACQHPEMARLLIDRLDIRAIFDATVLEEDTLLHLLIAATNPDIARHLLSIGLTEDLLSLQRSALTDPAIKSAAQRLTQILHGWDALSDALSNTQADFGAASAFLLAPGLCAIADEELEDLHALADVADGGVAVALEDLMRPLDRPLTPKALSILRVALATVSREVEEGEEGEWRILGTLWDQGRHGLTMRLVDILSVLSEDVQAYFTITPPVHSKNQGTVATLLLAAEETLHIVQRLAPLYPLPGRHMHALVGVVADLFACSDAADMAYSPDSDTSDAAQRVRQTSIDLVQT
;
A
#
# COMPACT_ATOMS: atom_id res chain seq x y z
N MET A 1 8.35 1.51 40.08
CA MET A 1 9.65 2.00 39.58
C MET A 1 10.27 0.90 38.73
N ILE A 2 10.60 1.19 37.47
CA ILE A 2 11.23 0.22 36.56
C ILE A 2 12.66 0.70 36.28
N VAL A 3 13.65 -0.16 36.53
CA VAL A 3 15.07 0.10 36.27
C VAL A 3 15.52 -0.85 35.16
N LYS A 4 15.97 -0.34 34.01
CA LYS A 4 16.42 -1.14 32.86
C LYS A 4 17.85 -0.77 32.48
N GLY A 5 18.73 -1.77 32.35
CA GLY A 5 20.14 -1.60 31.95
C GLY A 5 21.02 -2.79 32.33
N ASN A 6 22.23 -2.85 31.76
CA ASN A 6 23.24 -3.87 32.06
C ASN A 6 24.09 -3.44 33.25
N PHE A 7 23.66 -3.74 34.47
CA PHE A 7 24.36 -3.33 35.68
C PHE A 7 25.16 -4.47 36.30
N VAL A 8 26.42 -4.20 36.66
CA VAL A 8 27.23 -5.13 37.48
C VAL A 8 26.75 -5.16 38.93
N LYS A 9 26.28 -4.01 39.44
CA LYS A 9 25.65 -3.92 40.76
C LYS A 9 24.72 -2.71 40.82
N VAL A 10 23.52 -2.91 41.38
CA VAL A 10 22.54 -1.84 41.66
C VAL A 10 22.27 -1.84 43.17
N SER A 11 22.37 -0.67 43.77
CA SER A 11 21.95 -0.43 45.16
C SER A 11 20.85 0.62 45.14
N LEU A 12 19.74 0.33 45.80
CA LEU A 12 18.55 1.16 45.77
C LEU A 12 18.05 1.39 47.19
N ALA A 13 17.87 2.65 47.56
CA ALA A 13 17.27 3.06 48.81
C ALA A 13 15.96 3.77 48.50
N ILE A 14 14.85 3.20 48.94
CA ILE A 14 13.51 3.75 48.76
C ILE A 14 13.13 4.39 50.10
N TYR A 15 12.88 5.69 50.09
CA TYR A 15 12.45 6.44 51.27
C TYR A 15 10.99 6.84 51.08
N GLY A 16 10.16 6.51 52.06
CA GLY A 16 8.74 6.85 52.08
C GLY A 16 8.05 6.21 53.28
N ASP A 17 6.93 6.77 53.70
CA ASP A 17 6.07 6.20 54.74
C ASP A 17 5.23 5.06 54.15
N ILE A 18 5.08 3.97 54.90
CA ILE A 18 4.24 2.83 54.51
C ILE A 18 2.78 3.32 54.53
N ALA A 19 2.19 3.49 53.35
CA ALA A 19 0.77 3.78 53.21
C ALA A 19 -0.04 2.55 53.63
N SER A 20 -0.38 2.48 54.92
CA SER A 20 -1.15 1.42 55.61
C SER A 20 -0.50 0.04 55.67
N GLU A 21 -0.54 -0.58 56.86
CA GLU A 21 -0.27 -2.01 57.01
C GLU A 21 -1.32 -2.78 56.21
N LEU A 22 -0.92 -3.29 55.05
CA LEU A 22 -1.72 -4.25 54.31
C LEU A 22 -2.04 -5.43 55.23
N PRO A 23 -3.30 -5.89 55.29
CA PRO A 23 -3.67 -7.04 56.09
C PRO A 23 -2.76 -8.24 55.74
N PRO A 24 -2.49 -9.13 56.71
CA PRO A 24 -1.58 -10.25 56.52
C PRO A 24 -1.97 -11.03 55.26
N ALA A 25 -0.99 -11.27 54.38
CA ALA A 25 -1.20 -11.97 53.14
C ALA A 25 -1.91 -13.31 53.41
N PRO A 26 -3.01 -13.63 52.70
CA PRO A 26 -3.71 -14.88 52.91
C PRO A 26 -2.74 -16.04 52.73
N THR A 27 -2.67 -16.93 53.72
CA THR A 27 -1.70 -18.05 53.81
C THR A 27 -1.97 -19.16 52.79
N THR A 28 -3.02 -19.01 51.99
CA THR A 28 -3.45 -19.97 50.98
C THR A 28 -3.81 -19.20 49.72
N TYR A 29 -2.94 -19.30 48.71
CA TYR A 29 -3.24 -18.83 47.37
C TYR A 29 -4.22 -19.82 46.73
N THR A 30 -5.49 -19.40 46.60
CA THR A 30 -6.44 -20.06 45.71
C THR A 30 -6.39 -19.34 44.36
N PRO A 31 -5.88 -19.98 43.29
CA PRO A 31 -5.94 -19.38 41.96
C PRO A 31 -7.42 -19.18 41.61
N SER A 32 -7.86 -17.92 41.68
CA SER A 32 -9.16 -17.52 41.16
C SER A 32 -8.97 -17.32 39.66
N ALA A 33 -9.75 -18.02 38.85
CA ALA A 33 -9.80 -17.73 37.42
C ALA A 33 -10.23 -16.27 37.30
N ILE A 34 -9.34 -15.44 36.74
CA ILE A 34 -9.68 -14.06 36.40
C ILE A 34 -10.89 -14.18 35.48
N SER A 35 -12.02 -13.58 35.85
CA SER A 35 -13.20 -13.55 35.01
C SER A 35 -12.76 -13.08 33.63
N SER A 36 -12.87 -13.94 32.61
CA SER A 36 -12.53 -13.52 31.25
C SER A 36 -13.54 -12.44 30.88
N VAL A 37 -13.09 -11.20 30.86
CA VAL A 37 -13.88 -10.12 30.31
C VAL A 37 -13.93 -10.38 28.82
N GLU A 38 -15.10 -10.75 28.31
CA GLU A 38 -15.30 -10.81 26.86
C GLU A 38 -15.05 -9.40 26.31
N PRO A 39 -14.12 -9.24 25.35
CA PRO A 39 -13.83 -7.94 24.79
C PRO A 39 -15.07 -7.43 24.06
N THR A 40 -15.64 -6.33 24.54
CA THR A 40 -16.69 -5.62 23.82
C THR A 40 -16.01 -4.81 22.70
N PRO A 41 -16.39 -5.00 21.42
CA PRO A 41 -15.82 -4.20 20.34
C PRO A 41 -16.11 -2.71 20.59
N LEU A 42 -15.14 -1.87 20.26
CA LEU A 42 -15.31 -0.42 20.33
C LEU A 42 -16.36 0.02 19.30
N SER A 43 -17.05 1.12 19.61
CA SER A 43 -17.86 1.80 18.58
C SER A 43 -16.95 2.19 17.42
N ALA A 44 -17.40 2.07 16.18
CA ALA A 44 -16.64 2.49 14.99
C ALA A 44 -16.15 3.95 15.06
N VAL A 45 -16.83 4.81 15.83
CA VAL A 45 -16.41 6.21 16.04
C VAL A 45 -15.15 6.32 16.93
N LEU A 46 -14.90 5.31 17.75
CA LEU A 46 -13.75 5.19 18.67
C LEU A 46 -12.72 4.18 18.18
N ASP A 47 -12.97 3.56 17.03
CA ASP A 47 -12.13 2.53 16.44
C ASP A 47 -11.64 3.01 15.07
N PRO A 48 -10.51 3.74 15.02
CA PRO A 48 -9.97 4.28 13.77
C PRO A 48 -9.72 3.20 12.71
N SER A 49 -9.36 1.98 13.12
CA SER A 49 -9.08 0.86 12.21
C SER A 49 -10.34 0.42 11.45
N ASN A 50 -11.51 0.50 12.11
CA ASN A 50 -12.80 0.12 11.53
C ASN A 50 -13.65 1.33 11.07
N SER A 51 -13.07 2.54 11.02
CA SER A 51 -13.78 3.77 10.62
C SER A 51 -13.60 4.05 9.13
N GLU A 52 -14.70 4.41 8.43
CA GLU A 52 -14.63 4.89 7.03
C GLU A 52 -13.74 6.14 6.89
N ASP A 53 -13.64 6.93 7.95
CA ASP A 53 -12.70 8.03 8.05
C ASP A 53 -11.84 7.84 9.31
N PRO A 54 -10.64 7.26 9.19
CA PRO A 54 -9.76 7.02 10.34
C PRO A 54 -9.30 8.33 10.99
N THR A 55 -9.39 9.46 10.28
CA THR A 55 -8.99 10.78 10.78
C THR A 55 -10.09 11.47 11.58
N ALA A 56 -11.34 11.01 11.49
CA ALA A 56 -12.50 11.68 12.09
C ALA A 56 -12.35 11.85 13.60
N LEU A 57 -11.91 10.80 14.30
CA LEU A 57 -11.69 10.83 15.75
C LEU A 57 -10.62 11.85 16.11
N ALA A 58 -9.47 11.82 15.43
CA ALA A 58 -8.37 12.75 15.66
C ALA A 58 -8.82 14.20 15.43
N ARG A 59 -9.53 14.49 14.33
CA ARG A 59 -10.10 15.82 14.06
C ARG A 59 -11.09 16.27 15.13
N LYS A 60 -11.96 15.38 15.61
CA LYS A 60 -12.91 15.69 16.70
C LYS A 60 -12.19 15.98 18.01
N LEU A 61 -11.15 15.22 18.35
CA LEU A 61 -10.34 15.45 19.55
C LEU A 61 -9.57 16.77 19.47
N LEU A 62 -8.99 17.08 18.31
CA LEU A 62 -8.32 18.37 18.08
C LEU A 62 -9.29 19.55 18.17
N GLY A 63 -10.51 19.40 17.67
CA GLY A 63 -11.56 20.43 17.79
C GLY A 63 -11.98 20.75 19.22
N LEU A 64 -11.59 19.96 20.23
CA LEU A 64 -11.80 20.28 21.64
C LEU A 64 -10.80 21.30 22.18
N ILE A 65 -9.67 21.51 21.49
CA ILE A 65 -8.62 22.46 21.86
C ILE A 65 -8.88 23.76 21.08
N PRO A 66 -9.07 24.90 21.74
CA PRO A 66 -9.19 26.19 21.06
C PRO A 66 -7.96 26.47 20.21
N ASP A 67 -8.17 26.94 18.98
CA ASP A 67 -7.10 27.29 18.02
C ASP A 67 -6.12 26.14 17.75
N ALA A 68 -6.60 24.89 17.76
CA ALA A 68 -5.79 23.73 17.43
C ALA A 68 -5.35 23.72 15.95
N PRO A 69 -4.10 23.32 15.67
CA PRO A 69 -3.62 23.18 14.30
C PRO A 69 -4.38 22.08 13.56
N LEU A 70 -4.42 22.21 12.23
CA LEU A 70 -5.03 21.20 11.37
C LEU A 70 -4.29 19.86 11.53
N LEU A 71 -5.04 18.76 11.47
CA LEU A 71 -4.49 17.41 11.63
C LEU A 71 -3.28 17.13 10.72
N PRO A 72 -3.27 17.50 9.41
CA PRO A 72 -2.09 17.28 8.56
C PRO A 72 -0.82 17.94 9.10
N LEU A 73 -0.92 19.16 9.64
CA LEU A 73 0.22 19.88 10.22
C LEU A 73 0.78 19.14 11.44
N ILE A 74 -0.10 18.66 12.33
CA ILE A 74 0.31 17.87 13.50
C ILE A 74 0.98 16.57 13.08
N VAL A 75 0.38 15.85 12.12
CA VAL A 75 0.94 14.59 11.63
C VAL A 75 2.35 14.82 11.07
N ARG A 76 2.54 15.88 10.27
CA ARG A 76 3.88 16.25 9.77
C ARG A 76 4.85 16.52 10.91
N LEU A 77 4.50 17.36 11.88
CA LEU A 77 5.40 17.75 12.97
C LEU A 77 5.68 16.63 13.99
N MET A 78 4.76 15.67 14.13
CA MET A 78 4.93 14.57 15.09
C MET A 78 5.66 13.38 14.49
N PHE A 79 5.43 13.07 13.21
CA PHE A 79 5.87 11.82 12.62
C PHE A 79 6.88 11.99 11.48
N CYS A 80 6.93 13.16 10.85
CA CYS A 80 7.64 13.32 9.58
C CYS A 80 8.80 14.30 9.64
N LEU A 81 8.55 15.48 10.19
CA LEU A 81 9.50 16.57 10.33
C LEU A 81 9.83 16.68 11.81
N LYS A 82 11.11 16.70 12.15
CA LYS A 82 11.54 16.93 13.52
C LYS A 82 11.82 18.43 13.67
N PRO A 83 10.94 19.20 14.33
CA PRO A 83 11.21 20.62 14.56
C PRO A 83 12.51 20.77 15.35
N SER A 84 13.23 21.85 15.08
CA SER A 84 14.42 22.14 15.90
C SER A 84 13.99 22.46 17.33
N ASP A 85 14.87 22.23 18.30
CA ASP A 85 14.60 22.56 19.71
C ASP A 85 14.24 24.06 19.87
N GLU A 86 14.78 24.92 19.00
CA GLU A 86 14.49 26.35 18.97
C GLU A 86 13.06 26.67 18.50
N ASP A 87 12.51 25.86 17.57
CA ASP A 87 11.15 26.09 17.06
C ASP A 87 10.10 25.84 18.15
N TRP A 88 10.35 24.92 19.08
CA TRP A 88 9.43 24.60 20.19
C TRP A 88 9.23 25.78 21.16
N ASP A 89 10.22 26.68 21.25
CA ASP A 89 10.19 27.83 22.16
C ASP A 89 9.54 29.07 21.50
N LEU A 90 9.24 29.03 20.20
CA LEU A 90 8.61 30.15 19.50
C LEU A 90 7.12 30.28 19.85
N PRO A 91 6.62 31.50 20.08
CA PRO A 91 5.23 31.72 20.49
C PRO A 91 4.23 31.31 19.40
N ASP A 92 4.65 31.29 18.14
CA ASP A 92 3.83 30.96 16.99
C ASP A 92 3.85 29.45 16.67
N PHE A 93 4.65 28.64 17.38
CA PHE A 93 4.63 27.18 17.21
C PHE A 93 3.24 26.62 17.55
N PRO A 94 2.66 25.71 16.73
CA PRO A 94 3.25 24.99 15.59
C PRO A 94 3.05 25.64 14.21
N TYR A 95 2.54 26.87 14.15
CA TYR A 95 2.23 27.60 12.92
C TYR A 95 3.45 28.32 12.34
N LEU A 96 4.54 27.58 12.16
CA LEU A 96 5.78 28.07 11.56
C LEU A 96 5.93 27.49 10.15
N PRO A 97 5.21 28.04 9.14
CA PRO A 97 5.31 27.53 7.78
C PRO A 97 6.73 27.74 7.23
N ALA A 98 7.14 26.87 6.32
CA ALA A 98 8.32 27.09 5.51
C ALA A 98 8.09 28.31 4.61
N ASP A 99 8.93 29.33 4.76
CA ASP A 99 8.89 30.51 3.89
C ASP A 99 9.67 30.23 2.60
N ILE A 100 9.02 29.48 1.71
CA ILE A 100 9.60 29.08 0.42
C ILE A 100 9.33 30.10 -0.70
N ASP A 101 8.67 31.22 -0.41
CA ASP A 101 8.41 32.32 -1.36
C ASP A 101 9.36 33.51 -1.11
N GLU A 102 10.02 33.58 0.05
CA GLU A 102 10.94 34.67 0.34
C GLU A 102 12.08 34.76 -0.69
N ASP A 103 12.20 35.92 -1.34
CA ASP A 103 13.32 36.30 -2.21
C ASP A 103 14.58 36.54 -1.37
N VAL A 104 15.14 35.45 -0.84
CA VAL A 104 16.39 35.48 -0.09
C VAL A 104 17.53 35.77 -1.05
N MET A 105 18.18 36.92 -0.88
CA MET A 105 19.48 37.19 -1.51
C MET A 105 20.47 36.12 -1.05
N ASP A 106 21.16 35.50 -2.01
CA ASP A 106 22.12 34.40 -1.78
C ASP A 106 21.47 33.06 -1.38
N PHE A 107 20.37 32.68 -2.05
CA PHE A 107 19.78 31.34 -1.91
C PHE A 107 20.80 30.24 -2.25
N ASP A 108 21.04 29.34 -1.29
CA ASP A 108 21.93 28.19 -1.41
C ASP A 108 21.27 26.89 -0.91
N LEU A 109 21.95 25.75 -1.07
CA LEU A 109 21.42 24.45 -0.67
C LEU A 109 21.25 24.30 0.84
N GLU A 110 22.06 24.97 1.66
CA GLU A 110 21.91 24.98 3.12
C GLU A 110 20.61 25.68 3.53
N THR A 111 20.33 26.81 2.88
CA THR A 111 19.08 27.55 3.04
C THR A 111 17.89 26.69 2.63
N ALA A 112 17.96 26.03 1.47
CA ALA A 112 16.92 25.10 1.03
C ALA A 112 16.70 23.93 2.00
N PHE A 113 17.78 23.31 2.47
CA PHE A 113 17.73 22.21 3.45
C PHE A 113 17.06 22.67 4.75
N ARG A 114 17.40 23.85 5.27
CA ARG A 114 16.78 24.43 6.47
C ARG A 114 15.30 24.78 6.25
N LEU A 115 14.96 25.39 5.12
CA LEU A 115 13.57 25.77 4.79
C LEU A 115 12.66 24.54 4.71
N THR A 116 13.15 23.46 4.08
CA THR A 116 12.37 22.21 3.94
C THR A 116 12.15 21.47 5.26
N ASN A 117 12.92 21.77 6.31
CA ASN A 117 12.71 21.21 7.65
C ASN A 117 11.44 21.74 8.35
N ARG A 118 10.77 22.75 7.77
CA ARG A 118 9.48 23.27 8.25
C ARG A 118 8.33 22.82 7.35
N PRO A 119 7.11 22.66 7.89
CA PRO A 119 5.95 22.27 7.08
C PRO A 119 5.63 23.30 5.99
N VAL A 120 5.39 22.84 4.78
CA VAL A 120 4.83 23.67 3.70
C VAL A 120 3.30 23.69 3.83
N PRO A 121 2.63 24.86 3.77
CA PRO A 121 1.17 24.94 3.78
C PRO A 121 0.52 24.17 2.63
N ASP A 122 -0.61 23.51 2.89
CA ASP A 122 -1.33 22.72 1.88
C ASP A 122 -1.96 23.57 0.77
N ASP A 123 -2.16 24.86 1.02
CA ASP A 123 -2.72 25.85 0.08
C ASP A 123 -1.64 26.61 -0.69
N THR A 124 -0.38 26.21 -0.58
CA THR A 124 0.72 26.82 -1.33
C THR A 124 0.52 26.64 -2.83
N PRO A 125 0.52 27.71 -3.65
CA PRO A 125 0.39 27.59 -5.09
C PRO A 125 1.50 26.77 -5.72
N VAL A 126 1.16 25.96 -6.73
CA VAL A 126 2.12 25.10 -7.45
C VAL A 126 3.25 25.93 -8.08
N GLU A 127 2.96 27.16 -8.50
CA GLU A 127 3.95 28.08 -9.05
C GLU A 127 5.04 28.45 -8.04
N VAL A 128 4.70 28.59 -6.76
CA VAL A 128 5.66 28.88 -5.68
C VAL A 128 6.54 27.65 -5.42
N LEU A 129 5.94 26.45 -5.39
CA LEU A 129 6.68 25.19 -5.27
C LEU A 129 7.66 25.00 -6.45
N GLN A 130 7.20 25.35 -7.65
CA GLN A 130 8.01 25.26 -8.87
C GLN A 130 9.20 26.23 -8.83
N GLN A 131 8.97 27.47 -8.40
CA GLN A 131 10.04 28.46 -8.22
C GLN A 131 11.05 28.02 -7.16
N PHE A 132 10.59 27.43 -6.05
CA PHE A 132 11.48 26.85 -5.05
C PHE A 132 12.33 25.73 -5.66
N ALA A 133 11.73 24.79 -6.39
CA ALA A 133 12.48 23.70 -7.04
C ALA A 133 13.52 24.24 -8.04
N ASP A 134 13.17 25.27 -8.83
CA ASP A 134 14.08 25.91 -9.79
C ASP A 134 15.27 26.57 -9.06
N ARG A 135 15.03 27.25 -7.93
CA ARG A 135 16.10 27.81 -7.10
C ARG A 135 17.00 26.74 -6.50
N VAL A 136 16.44 25.60 -6.09
CA VAL A 136 17.25 24.45 -5.62
C VAL A 136 18.16 23.96 -6.74
N VAL A 137 17.65 23.81 -7.97
CA VAL A 137 18.44 23.41 -9.14
C VAL A 137 19.53 24.43 -9.45
N ASP A 138 19.23 25.73 -9.43
CA ASP A 138 20.22 26.78 -9.68
C ASP A 138 21.34 26.82 -8.62
N ALA A 139 21.03 26.40 -7.39
CA ALA A 139 22.01 26.26 -6.30
C ALA A 139 22.87 24.97 -6.39
N VAL A 140 22.56 24.04 -7.31
CA VAL A 140 23.35 22.81 -7.53
C VAL A 140 24.71 23.19 -8.13
N GLY A 141 25.75 23.15 -7.29
CA GLY A 141 27.14 23.34 -7.69
C GLY A 141 27.82 22.09 -8.27
N PRO A 142 29.17 22.09 -8.34
CA PRO A 142 29.96 20.93 -8.76
C PRO A 142 29.85 19.79 -7.75
N LYS A 143 29.55 18.59 -8.25
CA LYS A 143 29.38 17.36 -7.46
C LYS A 143 30.44 17.19 -6.36
N ASN A 144 29.96 17.05 -5.12
CA ASN A 144 30.75 16.74 -3.94
C ASN A 144 29.85 16.11 -2.85
N SER A 145 30.44 15.48 -1.83
CA SER A 145 29.68 14.81 -0.76
C SER A 145 28.74 15.74 0.00
N ASN A 146 29.14 16.99 0.28
CA ASN A 146 28.31 17.95 1.03
C ASN A 146 27.04 18.31 0.25
N GLN A 147 27.17 18.54 -1.05
CA GLN A 147 26.04 18.79 -1.93
C GLN A 147 25.11 17.57 -2.03
N ALA A 148 25.66 16.36 -2.17
CA ALA A 148 24.88 15.13 -2.18
C ALA A 148 24.08 14.98 -0.86
N PHE A 149 24.73 15.21 0.28
CA PHE A 149 24.09 15.19 1.60
C PHE A 149 22.92 16.18 1.69
N LEU A 150 23.13 17.45 1.30
CA LEU A 150 22.08 18.47 1.36
C LEU A 150 20.90 18.17 0.43
N ILE A 151 21.17 17.71 -0.81
CA ILE A 151 20.10 17.34 -1.74
C ILE A 151 19.33 16.12 -1.24
N ALA A 152 20.01 15.09 -0.74
CA ALA A 152 19.36 13.93 -0.14
C ALA A 152 18.47 14.35 1.04
N GLY A 153 18.95 15.29 1.86
CA GLY A 153 18.21 15.91 2.94
C GLY A 153 16.95 16.66 2.50
N ILE A 154 17.07 17.51 1.48
CA ILE A 154 15.94 18.24 0.88
C ILE A 154 14.89 17.25 0.36
N LEU A 155 15.31 16.19 -0.34
CA LEU A 155 14.42 15.14 -0.82
C LEU A 155 13.75 14.41 0.36
N SER A 156 14.52 14.07 1.39
CA SER A 156 14.02 13.44 2.62
C SER A 156 12.96 14.28 3.31
N HIS A 157 13.16 15.59 3.41
CA HIS A 157 12.16 16.48 3.99
C HIS A 157 10.94 16.60 3.08
N SER A 158 11.12 16.75 1.76
CA SER A 158 10.04 16.89 0.78
C SER A 158 9.14 15.65 0.69
N ALA A 159 9.69 14.46 0.96
CA ALA A 159 8.98 13.19 0.90
C ALA A 159 7.70 13.15 1.74
N CYS A 160 7.69 13.91 2.85
CA CYS A 160 6.59 13.97 3.80
C CYS A 160 5.79 15.29 3.74
N GLN A 161 6.05 16.13 2.74
CA GLN A 161 5.43 17.44 2.58
C GLN A 161 4.25 17.35 1.59
N HIS A 162 3.91 18.47 0.95
CA HIS A 162 2.95 18.50 -0.13
C HIS A 162 3.41 17.60 -1.30
N PRO A 163 2.56 16.71 -1.86
CA PRO A 163 2.97 15.75 -2.90
C PRO A 163 3.66 16.38 -4.12
N GLU A 164 3.16 17.53 -4.57
CA GLU A 164 3.75 18.26 -5.70
C GLU A 164 5.19 18.74 -5.42
N MET A 165 5.57 18.97 -4.15
CA MET A 165 6.92 19.44 -3.83
C MET A 165 7.98 18.40 -4.17
N ALA A 166 7.77 17.15 -3.72
CA ALA A 166 8.67 16.04 -4.02
C ALA A 166 8.74 15.80 -5.54
N ARG A 167 7.58 15.80 -6.22
CA ARG A 167 7.49 15.60 -7.68
C ARG A 167 8.24 16.67 -8.47
N LEU A 168 8.04 17.95 -8.13
CA LEU A 168 8.72 19.06 -8.80
C LEU A 168 10.23 19.03 -8.59
N LEU A 169 10.70 18.63 -7.40
CA LEU A 169 12.13 18.50 -7.12
C LEU A 169 12.77 17.38 -7.95
N ILE A 170 12.17 16.18 -7.97
CA ILE A 170 12.73 15.04 -8.74
C ILE A 170 12.66 15.27 -10.26
N ASP A 171 11.64 15.99 -10.75
CA ASP A 171 11.51 16.30 -12.18
C ASP A 171 12.55 17.33 -12.65
N ARG A 172 13.03 18.19 -11.76
CA ARG A 172 13.94 19.31 -12.09
C ARG A 172 15.41 19.00 -11.78
N LEU A 173 15.69 18.17 -10.79
CA LEU A 173 17.06 17.79 -10.41
C LEU A 173 17.64 16.75 -11.39
N ASP A 174 18.87 16.96 -11.86
CA ASP A 174 19.65 15.89 -12.51
C ASP A 174 20.27 14.99 -11.44
N ILE A 175 19.44 14.10 -10.89
CA ILE A 175 19.81 13.21 -9.79
C ILE A 175 21.02 12.34 -10.15
N ARG A 176 21.17 11.96 -11.42
CA ARG A 176 22.31 11.16 -11.92
C ARG A 176 23.62 11.95 -11.92
N ALA A 177 23.57 13.26 -12.13
CA ALA A 177 24.75 14.11 -12.00
C ALA A 177 25.13 14.39 -10.53
N ILE A 178 24.16 14.27 -9.62
CA ILE A 178 24.34 14.57 -8.18
C ILE A 178 24.85 13.35 -7.41
N PHE A 179 24.28 12.17 -7.63
CA PHE A 179 24.62 10.96 -6.88
C PHE A 179 25.41 9.96 -7.73
N ASP A 180 26.49 9.43 -7.14
CA ASP A 180 27.18 8.23 -7.60
C ASP A 180 27.86 7.53 -6.41
N ALA A 181 28.45 6.36 -6.65
CA ALA A 181 29.14 5.60 -5.62
C ALA A 181 30.28 6.35 -4.89
N THR A 182 30.77 7.47 -5.41
CA THR A 182 31.90 8.22 -4.81
C THR A 182 31.47 9.25 -3.76
N VAL A 183 30.22 9.72 -3.82
CA VAL A 183 29.66 10.74 -2.91
C VAL A 183 28.61 10.20 -1.93
N LEU A 184 28.19 8.94 -2.10
CA LEU A 184 27.19 8.27 -1.26
C LEU A 184 27.80 7.80 0.07
N GLU A 185 27.90 8.74 1.02
CA GLU A 185 28.27 8.48 2.41
C GLU A 185 27.08 7.94 3.23
N GLU A 186 27.35 7.45 4.45
CA GLU A 186 26.33 6.84 5.32
C GLU A 186 25.14 7.78 5.54
N ASP A 187 25.38 9.02 5.97
CA ASP A 187 24.30 9.97 6.26
C ASP A 187 23.51 10.36 5.00
N THR A 188 24.17 10.42 3.84
CA THR A 188 23.50 10.67 2.55
C THR A 188 22.55 9.52 2.21
N LEU A 189 22.99 8.27 2.41
CA LEU A 189 22.14 7.09 2.21
C LEU A 189 20.99 7.04 3.21
N LEU A 190 21.20 7.46 4.46
CA LEU A 190 20.13 7.53 5.46
C LEU A 190 19.04 8.55 5.07
N HIS A 191 19.42 9.71 4.53
CA HIS A 191 18.45 10.65 3.98
C HIS A 191 17.72 10.09 2.75
N LEU A 192 18.44 9.43 1.82
CA LEU A 192 17.80 8.80 0.66
C LEU A 192 16.86 7.65 1.05
N LEU A 193 17.18 6.90 2.13
CA LEU A 193 16.29 5.89 2.70
C LEU A 193 14.96 6.49 3.15
N ILE A 194 15.01 7.62 3.84
CA ILE A 194 13.80 8.34 4.28
C ILE A 194 13.09 8.92 3.05
N ALA A 195 13.80 9.53 2.12
CA ALA A 195 13.23 10.08 0.89
C ALA A 195 12.49 9.00 0.07
N ALA A 196 13.07 7.81 -0.03
CA ALA A 196 12.50 6.67 -0.75
C ALA A 196 11.28 6.02 -0.05
N THR A 197 10.87 6.51 1.13
CA THR A 197 9.53 6.18 1.68
C THR A 197 8.42 6.85 0.87
N ASN A 198 8.74 7.86 0.06
CA ASN A 198 7.84 8.40 -0.94
C ASN A 198 7.97 7.60 -2.25
N PRO A 199 6.85 7.06 -2.79
CA PRO A 199 6.89 6.18 -3.96
C PRO A 199 7.33 6.90 -5.24
N ASP A 200 7.06 8.20 -5.39
CA ASP A 200 7.47 8.96 -6.58
C ASP A 200 8.99 9.15 -6.59
N ILE A 201 9.58 9.47 -5.43
CA ILE A 201 11.03 9.55 -5.27
C ILE A 201 11.66 8.18 -5.52
N ALA A 202 11.14 7.11 -4.90
CA ALA A 202 11.67 5.76 -5.08
C ALA A 202 11.67 5.32 -6.56
N ARG A 203 10.54 5.50 -7.27
CA ARG A 203 10.43 5.19 -8.70
C ARG A 203 11.42 6.01 -9.54
N HIS A 204 11.58 7.29 -9.23
CA HIS A 204 12.53 8.13 -9.94
C HIS A 204 13.99 7.66 -9.72
N LEU A 205 14.39 7.40 -8.47
CA LEU A 205 15.72 6.87 -8.14
C LEU A 205 16.01 5.53 -8.83
N LEU A 206 15.01 4.68 -8.96
CA LEU A 206 15.14 3.42 -9.71
C LEU A 206 15.31 3.68 -11.21
N SER A 207 14.50 4.56 -11.80
CA SER A 207 14.50 4.85 -13.24
C SER A 207 15.83 5.42 -13.77
N ILE A 208 16.54 6.19 -12.94
CA ILE A 208 17.83 6.80 -13.29
C ILE A 208 19.01 5.82 -13.16
N GLY A 209 18.79 4.62 -12.63
CA GLY A 209 19.80 3.58 -12.47
C GLY A 209 20.66 3.67 -11.21
N LEU A 210 20.20 4.36 -10.15
CA LEU A 210 20.95 4.49 -8.88
C LEU A 210 21.29 3.12 -8.25
N THR A 211 20.51 2.08 -8.55
CA THR A 211 20.75 0.71 -8.07
C THR A 211 22.10 0.14 -8.50
N GLU A 212 22.66 0.55 -9.64
CA GLU A 212 23.99 0.13 -10.08
C GLU A 212 25.08 0.66 -9.14
N ASP A 213 24.97 1.93 -8.74
CA ASP A 213 25.88 2.57 -7.78
C ASP A 213 25.76 1.91 -6.40
N LEU A 214 24.54 1.63 -5.92
CA LEU A 214 24.31 0.94 -4.65
C LEU A 214 24.89 -0.48 -4.64
N LEU A 215 24.76 -1.22 -5.73
CA LEU A 215 25.38 -2.54 -5.87
C LEU A 215 26.91 -2.45 -5.90
N SER A 216 27.48 -1.39 -6.48
CA SER A 216 28.92 -1.16 -6.48
C SER A 216 29.46 -0.95 -5.05
N LEU A 217 28.73 -0.18 -4.23
CA LEU A 217 29.04 0.04 -2.81
C LEU A 217 28.97 -1.26 -2.00
N GLN A 218 27.94 -2.08 -2.23
CA GLN A 218 27.76 -3.35 -1.54
C GLN A 218 28.89 -4.35 -1.86
N ARG A 219 29.33 -4.41 -3.12
CA ARG A 219 30.37 -5.33 -3.60
C ARG A 219 31.80 -4.89 -3.25
N SER A 220 32.02 -3.59 -3.08
CA SER A 220 33.34 -3.03 -2.76
C SER A 220 33.86 -3.56 -1.42
N ALA A 221 35.06 -4.15 -1.42
CA ALA A 221 35.69 -4.65 -0.19
C ALA A 221 36.15 -3.51 0.76
N LEU A 222 36.31 -2.30 0.23
CA LEU A 222 36.82 -1.14 0.97
C LEU A 222 35.71 -0.31 1.63
N THR A 223 34.45 -0.52 1.26
CA THR A 223 33.32 0.25 1.77
C THR A 223 32.99 -0.17 3.20
N ASP A 224 32.72 0.81 4.06
CA ASP A 224 32.34 0.60 5.45
C ASP A 224 31.10 -0.30 5.57
N PRO A 225 31.03 -1.22 6.55
CA PRO A 225 29.87 -2.09 6.75
C PRO A 225 28.54 -1.33 6.94
N ALA A 226 28.55 -0.16 7.56
CA ALA A 226 27.35 0.65 7.76
C ALA A 226 26.82 1.19 6.42
N ILE A 227 27.71 1.71 5.56
CA ILE A 227 27.38 2.15 4.20
C ILE A 227 26.81 0.98 3.38
N LYS A 228 27.41 -0.22 3.46
CA LYS A 228 26.88 -1.41 2.76
C LYS A 228 25.47 -1.77 3.23
N SER A 229 25.24 -1.73 4.54
CA SER A 229 23.93 -2.00 5.14
C SER A 229 22.89 -0.97 4.68
N ALA A 230 23.22 0.32 4.72
CA ALA A 230 22.35 1.39 4.25
C ALA A 230 22.04 1.26 2.75
N ALA A 231 23.04 0.99 1.91
CA ALA A 231 22.87 0.77 0.48
C ALA A 231 22.01 -0.46 0.16
N GLN A 232 22.19 -1.55 0.92
CA GLN A 232 21.35 -2.75 0.79
C GLN A 232 19.89 -2.45 1.16
N ARG A 233 19.65 -1.76 2.28
CA ARG A 233 18.30 -1.36 2.70
C ARG A 233 17.66 -0.43 1.66
N LEU A 234 18.41 0.50 1.09
CA LEU A 234 17.88 1.41 0.06
C LEU A 234 17.49 0.63 -1.19
N THR A 235 18.34 -0.30 -1.62
CA THR A 235 18.03 -1.21 -2.75
C THR A 235 16.74 -2.00 -2.49
N GLN A 236 16.55 -2.51 -1.27
CA GLN A 236 15.34 -3.24 -0.89
C GLN A 236 14.09 -2.36 -0.94
N ILE A 237 14.17 -1.10 -0.51
CA ILE A 237 13.04 -0.16 -0.55
C ILE A 237 12.66 0.18 -1.99
N LEU A 238 13.65 0.49 -2.82
CA LEU A 238 13.41 0.87 -4.21
C LEU A 238 12.71 -0.26 -4.98
N HIS A 239 13.18 -1.49 -4.82
CA HIS A 239 12.53 -2.65 -5.45
C HIS A 239 11.22 -3.08 -4.76
N GLY A 240 11.09 -2.83 -3.46
CA GLY A 240 9.88 -3.14 -2.70
C GLY A 240 8.68 -2.32 -3.17
N TRP A 241 8.89 -1.05 -3.52
CA TRP A 241 7.84 -0.22 -4.12
C TRP A 241 7.35 -0.74 -5.48
N ASP A 242 8.26 -1.21 -6.33
CA ASP A 242 7.90 -1.84 -7.60
C ASP A 242 7.08 -3.11 -7.39
N ALA A 243 7.53 -3.99 -6.48
CA ALA A 243 6.82 -5.21 -6.13
C ALA A 243 5.43 -4.92 -5.55
N LEU A 244 5.31 -3.91 -4.68
CA LEU A 244 4.04 -3.49 -4.12
C LEU A 244 3.12 -2.89 -5.18
N SER A 245 3.63 -2.01 -6.04
CA SER A 245 2.85 -1.40 -7.12
C SER A 245 2.36 -2.45 -8.13
N ASP A 246 3.20 -3.43 -8.46
CA ASP A 246 2.82 -4.58 -9.27
C ASP A 246 1.73 -5.39 -8.55
N ALA A 247 1.90 -5.74 -7.27
CA ALA A 247 0.90 -6.48 -6.49
C ALA A 247 -0.46 -5.80 -6.38
N LEU A 248 -0.50 -4.46 -6.36
CA LEU A 248 -1.75 -3.71 -6.32
C LEU A 248 -2.47 -3.65 -7.67
N SER A 249 -1.76 -3.84 -8.79
CA SER A 249 -2.29 -3.69 -10.15
C SER A 249 -2.38 -4.98 -10.94
N ASN A 250 -1.65 -6.02 -10.53
CA ASN A 250 -1.43 -7.25 -11.26
C ASN A 250 -1.67 -8.47 -10.34
N THR A 251 -2.60 -9.35 -10.75
CA THR A 251 -2.95 -10.57 -10.02
C THR A 251 -1.87 -11.66 -10.09
N GLN A 252 -0.84 -11.48 -10.92
CA GLN A 252 0.30 -12.38 -11.06
C GLN A 252 1.59 -11.85 -10.42
N ALA A 253 1.50 -10.75 -9.66
CA ALA A 253 2.66 -10.14 -9.01
C ALA A 253 3.26 -11.04 -7.91
N ASP A 254 4.46 -10.66 -7.46
CA ASP A 254 5.13 -11.27 -6.31
C ASP A 254 4.56 -10.70 -4.99
N PHE A 255 3.40 -11.21 -4.57
CA PHE A 255 2.74 -10.83 -3.31
C PHE A 255 3.61 -11.12 -2.08
N GLY A 256 4.49 -12.13 -2.15
CA GLY A 256 5.45 -12.45 -1.09
C GLY A 256 6.49 -11.33 -0.92
N ALA A 257 7.07 -10.85 -2.02
CA ALA A 257 7.98 -9.71 -2.00
C ALA A 257 7.28 -8.42 -1.56
N ALA A 258 6.05 -8.18 -2.02
CA ALA A 258 5.24 -7.04 -1.59
C ALA A 258 4.97 -7.09 -0.07
N SER A 259 4.52 -8.23 0.46
CA SER A 259 4.30 -8.37 1.90
C SER A 259 5.59 -8.22 2.72
N ALA A 260 6.69 -8.84 2.26
CA ALA A 260 7.98 -8.72 2.91
C ALA A 260 8.48 -7.26 2.95
N PHE A 261 8.19 -6.47 1.92
CA PHE A 261 8.47 -5.04 1.89
C PHE A 261 7.65 -4.27 2.94
N LEU A 262 6.37 -4.59 3.11
CA LEU A 262 5.52 -3.93 4.09
C LEU A 262 5.86 -4.30 5.54
N LEU A 263 6.34 -5.52 5.76
CA LEU A 263 6.88 -5.99 7.04
C LEU A 263 8.26 -5.41 7.36
N ALA A 264 8.93 -4.79 6.39
CA ALA A 264 10.29 -4.31 6.59
C ALA A 264 10.29 -3.17 7.63
N PRO A 265 11.13 -3.24 8.67
CA PRO A 265 11.08 -2.29 9.77
C PRO A 265 11.29 -0.84 9.31
N GLY A 266 10.36 0.03 9.68
CA GLY A 266 10.46 1.47 9.47
C GLY A 266 9.95 1.98 8.11
N LEU A 267 9.16 1.17 7.37
CA LEU A 267 8.72 1.55 6.02
C LEU A 267 7.25 1.90 5.86
N CYS A 268 6.33 1.35 6.66
CA CYS A 268 4.93 1.77 6.66
C CYS A 268 4.24 1.45 7.99
N ALA A 269 3.27 2.29 8.38
CA ALA A 269 2.24 1.93 9.33
C ALA A 269 1.05 1.40 8.52
N ILE A 270 1.07 0.10 8.23
CA ILE A 270 -0.06 -0.60 7.61
C ILE A 270 -0.90 -1.19 8.73
N ALA A 271 -2.22 -1.18 8.54
CA ALA A 271 -3.10 -1.85 9.49
C ALA A 271 -2.82 -3.36 9.47
N ASP A 272 -2.84 -4.02 10.63
CA ASP A 272 -2.63 -5.47 10.72
C ASP A 272 -3.59 -6.23 9.78
N GLU A 273 -4.80 -5.70 9.55
CA GLU A 273 -5.81 -6.24 8.64
C GLU A 273 -5.37 -6.23 7.16
N GLU A 274 -4.81 -5.13 6.66
CA GLU A 274 -4.33 -5.02 5.27
C GLU A 274 -3.12 -5.93 5.02
N LEU A 275 -2.27 -6.09 6.04
CA LEU A 275 -1.16 -7.03 6.01
C LEU A 275 -1.64 -8.48 6.00
N GLU A 276 -2.65 -8.81 6.81
CA GLU A 276 -3.31 -10.12 6.78
C GLU A 276 -3.96 -10.41 5.42
N ASP A 277 -4.52 -9.39 4.78
CA ASP A 277 -5.08 -9.50 3.43
C ASP A 277 -3.98 -9.84 2.41
N LEU A 278 -2.85 -9.14 2.43
CA LEU A 278 -1.74 -9.42 1.52
C LEU A 278 -1.10 -10.79 1.76
N HIS A 279 -0.99 -11.23 3.02
CA HIS A 279 -0.56 -12.60 3.31
C HIS A 279 -1.54 -13.63 2.76
N ALA A 280 -2.85 -13.41 2.89
CA ALA A 280 -3.83 -14.31 2.31
C ALA A 280 -3.70 -14.38 0.78
N LEU A 281 -3.42 -13.26 0.10
CA LEU A 281 -3.16 -13.25 -1.34
C LEU A 281 -1.87 -13.99 -1.70
N ALA A 282 -0.80 -13.79 -0.92
CA ALA A 282 0.47 -14.49 -1.11
C ALA A 282 0.33 -16.01 -0.91
N ASP A 283 -0.40 -16.44 0.13
CA ASP A 283 -0.65 -17.87 0.39
C ASP A 283 -1.35 -18.56 -0.78
N VAL A 284 -2.28 -17.86 -1.45
CA VAL A 284 -2.98 -18.38 -2.63
C VAL A 284 -2.05 -18.42 -3.84
N ALA A 285 -1.28 -17.35 -4.07
CA ALA A 285 -0.35 -17.26 -5.19
C ALA A 285 0.78 -18.31 -5.08
N ASP A 286 1.41 -18.43 -3.91
CA ASP A 286 2.52 -19.34 -3.62
C ASP A 286 2.05 -20.81 -3.49
N GLY A 287 0.83 -21.01 -2.99
CA GLY A 287 0.20 -22.33 -2.91
C GLY A 287 -0.12 -22.94 -4.29
N GLY A 288 -0.05 -22.14 -5.35
CA GLY A 288 -0.27 -22.56 -6.72
C GLY A 288 -1.68 -23.11 -6.97
N VAL A 289 -1.80 -23.99 -7.96
CA VAL A 289 -3.09 -24.50 -8.47
C VAL A 289 -3.92 -25.18 -7.39
N ALA A 290 -3.28 -25.90 -6.46
CA ALA A 290 -3.98 -26.64 -5.42
C ALA A 290 -4.74 -25.72 -4.46
N VAL A 291 -4.08 -24.66 -3.97
CA VAL A 291 -4.70 -23.69 -3.06
C VAL A 291 -5.72 -22.83 -3.81
N ALA A 292 -5.38 -22.37 -5.03
CA ALA A 292 -6.31 -21.62 -5.87
C ALA A 292 -7.63 -22.38 -6.12
N LEU A 293 -7.56 -23.67 -6.47
CA LEU A 293 -8.75 -24.51 -6.64
C LEU A 293 -9.51 -24.71 -5.33
N GLU A 294 -8.81 -24.78 -4.20
CA GLU A 294 -9.46 -24.88 -2.90
C GLU A 294 -10.35 -23.65 -2.63
N ASP A 295 -9.84 -22.45 -2.90
CA ASP A 295 -10.59 -21.21 -2.72
C ASP A 295 -11.71 -21.03 -3.75
N LEU A 296 -11.49 -21.35 -5.03
CA LEU A 296 -12.56 -21.31 -6.05
C LEU A 296 -13.74 -22.24 -5.70
N MET A 297 -13.45 -23.38 -5.09
CA MET A 297 -14.47 -24.34 -4.69
C MET A 297 -15.17 -23.98 -3.37
N ARG A 298 -14.68 -22.98 -2.61
CA ARG A 298 -15.37 -22.47 -1.41
C ARG A 298 -16.59 -21.65 -1.82
N PRO A 299 -17.77 -21.82 -1.18
CA PRO A 299 -18.93 -20.95 -1.39
C PRO A 299 -18.58 -19.47 -1.24
N LEU A 300 -19.17 -18.61 -2.07
CA LEU A 300 -18.96 -17.16 -1.98
C LEU A 300 -20.07 -16.55 -1.11
N ASP A 301 -19.67 -15.74 -0.13
CA ASP A 301 -20.60 -14.95 0.67
C ASP A 301 -21.11 -13.75 -0.15
N ARG A 302 -22.31 -13.27 0.18
CA ARG A 302 -22.97 -12.14 -0.49
C ARG A 302 -23.30 -11.03 0.52
N PRO A 303 -22.96 -9.76 0.24
CA PRO A 303 -22.19 -9.27 -0.91
C PRO A 303 -20.70 -9.65 -0.83
N LEU A 304 -19.99 -9.67 -1.96
CA LEU A 304 -18.55 -9.92 -1.95
C LEU A 304 -17.80 -8.80 -1.23
N THR A 305 -16.98 -9.17 -0.25
CA THR A 305 -16.06 -8.23 0.40
C THR A 305 -14.87 -7.93 -0.51
N PRO A 306 -14.22 -6.76 -0.39
CA PRO A 306 -13.02 -6.44 -1.17
C PRO A 306 -11.92 -7.50 -1.04
N LYS A 307 -11.67 -7.98 0.19
CA LYS A 307 -10.73 -9.08 0.47
C LYS A 307 -11.09 -10.36 -0.30
N ALA A 308 -12.34 -10.80 -0.22
CA ALA A 308 -12.79 -12.02 -0.89
C ALA A 308 -12.68 -11.89 -2.42
N LEU A 309 -12.95 -10.71 -2.95
CA LEU A 309 -12.80 -10.43 -4.38
C LEU A 309 -11.33 -10.48 -4.82
N SER A 310 -10.40 -9.89 -4.05
CA SER A 310 -8.96 -9.97 -4.34
C SER A 310 -8.45 -11.41 -4.31
N ILE A 311 -8.83 -12.19 -3.29
CA ILE A 311 -8.48 -13.62 -3.19
C ILE A 311 -9.03 -14.40 -4.39
N LEU A 312 -10.29 -14.16 -4.75
CA LEU A 312 -10.93 -14.78 -5.91
C LEU A 312 -10.15 -14.49 -7.19
N ARG A 313 -9.73 -13.23 -7.41
CA ARG A 313 -8.96 -12.85 -8.60
C ARG A 313 -7.58 -13.50 -8.67
N VAL A 314 -6.85 -13.58 -7.55
CA VAL A 314 -5.55 -14.29 -7.52
C VAL A 314 -5.74 -15.78 -7.82
N ALA A 315 -6.80 -16.40 -7.28
CA ALA A 315 -7.13 -17.79 -7.56
C ALA A 315 -7.52 -18.01 -9.03
N LEU A 316 -8.34 -17.13 -9.61
CA LEU A 316 -8.72 -17.16 -11.03
C LEU A 316 -7.51 -16.97 -11.93
N ALA A 317 -6.65 -15.98 -11.66
CA ALA A 317 -5.43 -15.74 -12.44
C ALA A 317 -4.47 -16.94 -12.39
N THR A 318 -4.32 -17.57 -11.22
CA THR A 318 -3.51 -18.78 -11.05
C THR A 318 -4.05 -19.94 -11.89
N VAL A 319 -5.37 -20.16 -11.90
CA VAL A 319 -5.99 -21.20 -12.72
C VAL A 319 -5.97 -20.85 -14.21
N SER A 320 -6.18 -19.59 -14.59
CA SER A 320 -6.12 -19.14 -15.99
C SER A 320 -4.75 -19.42 -16.60
N ARG A 321 -3.68 -19.10 -15.86
CA ARG A 321 -2.30 -19.37 -16.28
C ARG A 321 -2.07 -20.86 -16.60
N GLU A 322 -2.63 -21.74 -15.79
CA GLU A 322 -2.55 -23.19 -16.02
C GLU A 322 -3.34 -23.61 -17.26
N VAL A 323 -4.55 -23.07 -17.46
CA VAL A 323 -5.35 -23.36 -18.65
C VAL A 323 -4.63 -22.88 -19.94
N GLU A 324 -3.90 -21.77 -19.87
CA GLU A 324 -3.13 -21.23 -20.99
C GLU A 324 -1.95 -22.13 -21.42
N GLU A 325 -1.49 -23.04 -20.56
CA GLU A 325 -0.50 -24.08 -20.93
C GLU A 325 -1.09 -25.21 -21.80
N GLY A 326 -2.40 -25.16 -22.10
CA GLY A 326 -3.07 -26.13 -22.96
C GLY A 326 -3.38 -27.44 -22.26
N GLU A 327 -3.35 -28.56 -23.00
CA GLU A 327 -3.79 -29.88 -22.50
C GLU A 327 -3.03 -30.33 -21.24
N GLU A 328 -1.73 -29.98 -21.11
CA GLU A 328 -0.94 -30.34 -19.94
C GLU A 328 -1.43 -29.62 -18.67
N GLY A 329 -1.65 -28.30 -18.75
CA GLY A 329 -2.13 -27.52 -17.62
C GLY A 329 -3.58 -27.83 -17.25
N GLU A 330 -4.44 -28.08 -18.24
CA GLU A 330 -5.79 -28.61 -18.01
C GLU A 330 -5.74 -29.93 -17.23
N TRP A 331 -4.83 -30.85 -17.61
CA TRP A 331 -4.65 -32.11 -16.89
C TRP A 331 -4.14 -31.89 -15.46
N ARG A 332 -3.24 -30.93 -15.23
CA ARG A 332 -2.77 -30.57 -13.87
C ARG A 332 -3.92 -30.06 -13.00
N ILE A 333 -4.80 -29.21 -13.53
CA ILE A 333 -5.98 -28.72 -12.81
C ILE A 333 -6.89 -29.88 -12.41
N LEU A 334 -7.19 -30.77 -13.36
CA LEU A 334 -8.10 -31.89 -13.13
C LEU A 334 -7.52 -32.94 -12.19
N GLY A 335 -6.24 -33.27 -12.36
CA GLY A 335 -5.51 -34.16 -11.45
C GLY A 335 -5.54 -33.62 -10.02
N THR A 336 -5.28 -32.32 -9.86
CA THR A 336 -5.29 -31.65 -8.56
C THR A 336 -6.69 -31.64 -7.93
N LEU A 337 -7.74 -31.33 -8.69
CA LEU A 337 -9.14 -31.44 -8.22
C LEU A 337 -9.47 -32.86 -7.76
N TRP A 338 -9.05 -33.85 -8.54
CA TRP A 338 -9.29 -35.26 -8.26
C TRP A 338 -8.59 -35.70 -6.98
N ASP A 339 -7.32 -35.31 -6.81
CA ASP A 339 -6.53 -35.61 -5.62
C ASP A 339 -7.13 -34.97 -4.35
N GLN A 340 -7.79 -33.80 -4.50
CA GLN A 340 -8.55 -33.14 -3.44
C GLN A 340 -9.95 -33.73 -3.21
N GLY A 341 -10.38 -34.71 -4.01
CA GLY A 341 -11.74 -35.27 -3.96
C GLY A 341 -12.83 -34.29 -4.39
N ARG A 342 -12.48 -33.23 -5.10
CA ARG A 342 -13.38 -32.19 -5.60
C ARG A 342 -13.72 -32.45 -7.07
N HIS A 343 -14.89 -31.99 -7.51
CA HIS A 343 -15.36 -32.16 -8.88
C HIS A 343 -16.27 -31.01 -9.28
N GLY A 344 -16.47 -30.82 -10.58
CA GLY A 344 -17.44 -29.85 -11.10
C GLY A 344 -16.96 -28.40 -11.14
N LEU A 345 -15.67 -28.17 -11.40
CA LEU A 345 -15.08 -26.82 -11.52
C LEU A 345 -15.87 -25.92 -12.48
N THR A 346 -16.25 -26.41 -13.67
CA THR A 346 -17.02 -25.62 -14.64
C THR A 346 -18.38 -25.17 -14.11
N MET A 347 -19.09 -26.03 -13.37
CA MET A 347 -20.35 -25.64 -12.71
C MET A 347 -20.10 -24.60 -11.62
N ARG A 348 -19.03 -24.77 -10.84
CA ARG A 348 -18.64 -23.81 -9.81
C ARG A 348 -18.30 -22.45 -10.38
N LEU A 349 -17.58 -22.38 -11.51
CA LEU A 349 -17.26 -21.12 -12.19
C LEU A 349 -18.52 -20.41 -12.69
N VAL A 350 -19.54 -21.14 -13.14
CA VAL A 350 -20.85 -20.55 -13.50
C VAL A 350 -21.56 -19.97 -12.27
N ASP A 351 -21.49 -20.66 -11.12
CA ASP A 351 -22.04 -20.13 -9.87
C ASP A 351 -21.29 -18.85 -9.43
N ILE A 352 -19.96 -18.81 -9.57
CA ILE A 352 -19.14 -17.62 -9.29
C ILE A 352 -19.54 -16.47 -10.22
N LEU A 353 -19.63 -16.72 -11.53
CA LEU A 353 -20.09 -15.72 -12.51
C LEU A 353 -21.46 -15.15 -12.15
N SER A 354 -22.37 -16.00 -11.67
CA SER A 354 -23.69 -15.55 -11.24
C SER A 354 -23.61 -14.56 -10.07
N VAL A 355 -22.76 -14.84 -9.07
CA VAL A 355 -22.51 -13.91 -7.95
C VAL A 355 -21.89 -12.59 -8.45
N LEU A 356 -20.85 -12.67 -9.29
CA LEU A 356 -20.19 -11.49 -9.83
C LEU A 356 -21.14 -10.62 -10.66
N SER A 357 -21.98 -11.24 -11.50
CA SER A 357 -22.98 -10.53 -12.30
C SER A 357 -24.03 -9.83 -11.43
N GLU A 358 -24.53 -10.50 -10.38
CA GLU A 358 -25.46 -9.88 -9.43
C GLU A 358 -24.84 -8.66 -8.74
N ASP A 359 -23.58 -8.76 -8.29
CA ASP A 359 -22.88 -7.66 -7.63
C ASP A 359 -22.58 -6.51 -8.63
N VAL A 360 -22.22 -6.80 -9.88
CA VAL A 360 -22.05 -5.79 -10.94
C VAL A 360 -23.38 -5.08 -11.24
N GLN A 361 -24.47 -5.83 -11.41
CA GLN A 361 -25.81 -5.29 -11.69
C GLN A 361 -26.29 -4.32 -10.60
N ALA A 362 -25.90 -4.55 -9.35
CA ALA A 362 -26.26 -3.67 -8.24
C ALA A 362 -25.73 -2.23 -8.42
N TYR A 363 -24.67 -2.02 -9.23
CA TYR A 363 -24.14 -0.69 -9.56
C TYR A 363 -24.85 -0.02 -10.74
N PHE A 364 -25.59 -0.77 -11.57
CA PHE A 364 -26.22 -0.27 -12.80
C PHE A 364 -27.75 -0.28 -12.73
N THR A 365 -28.31 -0.03 -11.55
CA THR A 365 -29.77 0.12 -11.40
C THR A 365 -30.29 1.38 -12.11
N ILE A 366 -31.61 1.46 -12.32
CA ILE A 366 -32.30 2.60 -12.98
C ILE A 366 -32.03 3.95 -12.26
N THR A 367 -31.64 3.90 -10.98
CA THR A 367 -31.27 5.11 -10.24
C THR A 367 -29.81 5.44 -10.56
N PRO A 368 -29.50 6.61 -11.14
CA PRO A 368 -28.13 6.96 -11.49
C PRO A 368 -27.25 6.87 -10.23
N PRO A 369 -26.17 6.07 -10.25
CA PRO A 369 -25.34 5.88 -9.08
C PRO A 369 -24.74 7.23 -8.68
N VAL A 370 -24.80 7.57 -7.39
CA VAL A 370 -24.13 8.77 -6.87
C VAL A 370 -22.62 8.58 -7.08
N HIS A 371 -22.06 9.38 -7.99
CA HIS A 371 -20.82 9.14 -8.74
C HIS A 371 -19.50 8.99 -7.93
N SER A 372 -18.48 8.45 -8.63
CA SER A 372 -17.02 8.35 -8.38
C SER A 372 -16.49 7.32 -7.37
N LYS A 373 -17.13 7.08 -6.23
CA LYS A 373 -16.47 6.34 -5.14
C LYS A 373 -16.27 4.83 -5.36
N ASN A 374 -17.01 4.22 -6.28
CA ASN A 374 -17.00 2.77 -6.48
C ASN A 374 -16.37 2.34 -7.82
N GLN A 375 -15.69 3.24 -8.51
CA GLN A 375 -15.10 2.96 -9.83
C GLN A 375 -14.11 1.79 -9.77
N GLY A 376 -13.22 1.78 -8.77
CA GLY A 376 -12.25 0.69 -8.56
C GLY A 376 -12.93 -0.66 -8.30
N THR A 377 -13.95 -0.70 -7.44
CA THR A 377 -14.70 -1.93 -7.13
C THR A 377 -15.38 -2.50 -8.36
N VAL A 378 -16.02 -1.66 -9.18
CA VAL A 378 -16.69 -2.11 -10.41
C VAL A 378 -15.66 -2.64 -11.42
N ALA A 379 -14.51 -1.97 -11.57
CA ALA A 379 -13.43 -2.47 -12.42
C ALA A 379 -12.95 -3.86 -11.97
N THR A 380 -12.70 -4.04 -10.67
CA THR A 380 -12.25 -5.32 -10.10
C THR A 380 -13.28 -6.44 -10.28
N LEU A 381 -14.58 -6.14 -10.10
CA LEU A 381 -15.66 -7.11 -10.33
C LEU A 381 -15.75 -7.54 -11.80
N LEU A 382 -15.63 -6.58 -12.73
CA LEU A 382 -15.63 -6.84 -14.17
C LEU A 382 -14.41 -7.69 -14.58
N LEU A 383 -13.22 -7.36 -14.08
CA LEU A 383 -12.01 -8.15 -14.32
C LEU A 383 -12.14 -9.59 -13.79
N ALA A 384 -12.66 -9.77 -12.57
CA ALA A 384 -12.93 -11.12 -12.04
C ALA A 384 -13.93 -11.90 -12.92
N ALA A 385 -14.95 -11.22 -13.44
CA ALA A 385 -15.92 -11.83 -14.34
C ALA A 385 -15.29 -12.22 -15.69
N GLU A 386 -14.43 -11.37 -16.24
CA GLU A 386 -13.66 -11.63 -17.46
C GLU A 386 -12.74 -12.85 -17.31
N GLU A 387 -11.92 -12.87 -16.25
CA GLU A 387 -11.04 -13.98 -15.90
C GLU A 387 -11.84 -15.30 -15.77
N THR A 388 -13.01 -15.25 -15.12
CA THR A 388 -13.87 -16.42 -14.97
C THR A 388 -14.48 -16.88 -16.31
N LEU A 389 -14.95 -15.93 -17.15
CA LEU A 389 -15.47 -16.23 -18.48
C LEU A 389 -14.41 -16.90 -19.36
N HIS A 390 -13.16 -16.44 -19.29
CA HIS A 390 -12.06 -17.00 -20.06
C HIS A 390 -11.80 -18.48 -19.70
N ILE A 391 -11.78 -18.79 -18.40
CA ILE A 391 -11.62 -20.18 -17.93
C ILE A 391 -12.81 -21.04 -18.37
N VAL A 392 -14.04 -20.52 -18.26
CA VAL A 392 -15.25 -21.23 -18.71
C VAL A 392 -15.21 -21.50 -20.21
N GLN A 393 -14.81 -20.52 -21.03
CA GLN A 393 -14.70 -20.66 -22.49
C GLN A 393 -13.77 -21.80 -22.89
N ARG A 394 -12.67 -21.98 -22.15
CA ARG A 394 -11.68 -23.03 -22.40
C ARG A 394 -12.16 -24.40 -21.93
N LEU A 395 -12.75 -24.49 -20.74
CA LEU A 395 -13.10 -25.77 -20.13
C LEU A 395 -14.47 -26.32 -20.58
N ALA A 396 -15.44 -25.47 -20.93
CA ALA A 396 -16.80 -25.89 -21.26
C ALA A 396 -16.90 -26.84 -22.48
N PRO A 397 -16.10 -26.68 -23.56
CA PRO A 397 -16.10 -27.62 -24.69
C PRO A 397 -15.64 -29.03 -24.30
N LEU A 398 -14.73 -29.13 -23.34
CA LEU A 398 -14.17 -30.39 -22.85
C LEU A 398 -15.06 -31.04 -21.79
N TYR A 399 -15.73 -30.21 -20.99
CA TYR A 399 -16.59 -30.62 -19.88
C TYR A 399 -17.98 -29.99 -20.03
N PRO A 400 -18.85 -30.58 -20.88
CA PRO A 400 -20.14 -30.01 -21.20
C PRO A 400 -20.97 -29.71 -19.95
N LEU A 401 -21.44 -28.47 -19.85
CA LEU A 401 -22.28 -28.03 -18.74
C LEU A 401 -23.65 -28.74 -18.77
N PRO A 402 -24.19 -29.15 -17.62
CA PRO A 402 -25.58 -29.58 -17.54
C PRO A 402 -26.52 -28.47 -18.01
N GLY A 403 -27.65 -28.82 -18.64
CA GLY A 403 -28.57 -27.84 -19.25
C GLY A 403 -28.97 -26.69 -18.32
N ARG A 404 -29.15 -26.95 -17.01
CA ARG A 404 -29.36 -25.92 -15.99
C ARG A 404 -28.24 -24.87 -15.95
N HIS A 405 -26.98 -25.30 -15.88
CA HIS A 405 -25.83 -24.40 -15.77
C HIS A 405 -25.55 -23.71 -17.10
N MET A 406 -25.83 -24.37 -18.23
CA MET A 406 -25.78 -23.71 -19.54
C MET A 406 -26.79 -22.55 -19.63
N HIS A 407 -28.03 -22.76 -19.18
CA HIS A 407 -29.02 -21.68 -19.13
C HIS A 407 -28.61 -20.55 -18.19
N ALA A 408 -28.05 -20.87 -17.02
CA ALA A 408 -27.52 -19.89 -16.08
C ALA A 408 -26.38 -19.08 -16.71
N LEU A 409 -25.42 -19.75 -17.36
CA LEU A 409 -24.30 -19.12 -18.05
C LEU A 409 -24.79 -18.14 -19.11
N VAL A 410 -25.75 -18.53 -19.97
CA VAL A 410 -26.30 -17.65 -21.01
C VAL A 410 -26.96 -16.40 -20.39
N GLY A 411 -27.71 -16.56 -19.30
CA GLY A 411 -28.30 -15.44 -18.58
C GLY A 411 -27.25 -14.47 -18.05
N VAL A 412 -26.24 -15.02 -17.36
CA VAL A 412 -25.16 -14.23 -16.77
C VAL A 412 -24.32 -13.50 -17.83
N VAL A 413 -24.00 -14.15 -18.95
CA VAL A 413 -23.27 -13.53 -20.06
C VAL A 413 -24.06 -12.37 -20.66
N ALA A 414 -25.38 -12.52 -20.83
CA ALA A 414 -26.23 -11.44 -21.31
C ALA A 414 -26.27 -10.24 -20.34
N ASP A 415 -26.37 -10.52 -19.05
CA ASP A 415 -26.37 -9.50 -18.00
C ASP A 415 -25.03 -8.75 -17.93
N LEU A 416 -23.90 -9.48 -17.96
CA LEU A 416 -22.55 -8.89 -17.97
C LEU A 416 -22.31 -8.06 -19.23
N PHE A 417 -22.77 -8.53 -20.40
CA PHE A 417 -22.70 -7.75 -21.63
C PHE A 417 -23.47 -6.43 -21.50
N ALA A 418 -24.70 -6.47 -20.99
CA ALA A 418 -25.50 -5.26 -20.78
C ALA A 418 -24.86 -4.31 -19.74
N CYS A 419 -24.32 -4.85 -18.64
CA CYS A 419 -23.62 -4.07 -17.63
C CYS A 419 -22.33 -3.45 -18.16
N SER A 420 -21.58 -4.16 -19.01
CA SER A 420 -20.38 -3.62 -19.67
C SER A 420 -20.72 -2.42 -20.58
N ASP A 421 -21.87 -2.45 -21.25
CA ASP A 421 -22.34 -1.33 -22.06
C ASP A 421 -22.77 -0.13 -21.23
N ALA A 422 -23.47 -0.38 -20.11
CA ALA A 422 -23.78 0.66 -19.14
C ALA A 422 -22.50 1.28 -18.53
N ALA A 423 -21.48 0.47 -18.24
CA ALA A 423 -20.20 0.93 -17.70
C ALA A 423 -19.47 1.86 -18.69
N ASP A 424 -19.35 1.46 -19.95
CA ASP A 424 -18.70 2.28 -20.98
C ASP A 424 -19.41 3.63 -21.20
N MET A 425 -20.74 3.68 -21.02
CA MET A 425 -21.50 4.93 -21.09
C MET A 425 -21.36 5.80 -19.84
N ALA A 426 -21.10 5.19 -18.67
CA ALA A 426 -21.10 5.86 -17.37
C ALA A 426 -19.72 6.38 -16.94
N TYR A 427 -18.63 5.74 -17.38
CA TYR A 427 -17.27 6.06 -16.96
C TYR A 427 -16.46 6.72 -18.08
N SER A 428 -15.34 7.37 -17.71
CA SER A 428 -14.42 7.99 -18.68
C SER A 428 -13.80 6.92 -19.59
N PRO A 429 -13.58 7.17 -20.89
CA PRO A 429 -12.92 6.21 -21.79
C PRO A 429 -11.53 5.77 -21.33
N ASP A 430 -10.81 6.64 -20.62
CA ASP A 430 -9.46 6.38 -20.10
C ASP A 430 -9.48 5.76 -18.69
N SER A 431 -10.65 5.29 -18.22
CA SER A 431 -10.76 4.66 -16.91
C SER A 431 -10.55 3.15 -16.97
N ASP A 432 -9.94 2.60 -15.92
CA ASP A 432 -9.78 1.14 -15.74
C ASP A 432 -11.13 0.40 -15.81
N THR A 433 -12.22 1.03 -15.38
CA THR A 433 -13.56 0.45 -15.47
C THR A 433 -14.05 0.32 -16.90
N SER A 434 -13.80 1.31 -17.76
CA SER A 434 -14.17 1.21 -19.19
C SER A 434 -13.30 0.18 -19.90
N ASP A 435 -12.01 0.11 -19.62
CA ASP A 435 -11.13 -0.94 -20.17
C ASP A 435 -11.62 -2.34 -19.73
N ALA A 436 -11.86 -2.56 -18.43
CA ALA A 436 -12.41 -3.81 -17.92
C ALA A 436 -13.77 -4.16 -18.56
N ALA A 437 -14.65 -3.18 -18.76
CA ALA A 437 -15.94 -3.37 -19.42
C ALA A 437 -15.78 -3.82 -20.87
N GLN A 438 -14.90 -3.19 -21.64
CA GLN A 438 -14.62 -3.57 -23.02
C GLN A 438 -14.08 -5.00 -23.13
N ARG A 439 -13.22 -5.42 -22.19
CA ARG A 439 -12.70 -6.80 -22.14
C ARG A 439 -13.81 -7.81 -21.84
N VAL A 440 -14.63 -7.57 -20.80
CA VAL A 440 -15.79 -8.43 -20.48
C VAL A 440 -16.73 -8.55 -21.67
N ARG A 441 -17.00 -7.44 -22.36
CA ARG A 441 -17.84 -7.42 -23.56
C ARG A 441 -17.28 -8.31 -24.66
N GLN A 442 -15.99 -8.18 -24.95
CA GLN A 442 -15.32 -8.97 -25.99
C GLN A 442 -15.33 -10.47 -25.63
N THR A 443 -14.94 -10.82 -24.40
CA THR A 443 -14.93 -12.22 -23.92
C THR A 443 -16.34 -12.82 -23.92
N SER A 444 -17.37 -12.02 -23.62
CA SER A 444 -18.78 -12.44 -23.71
C SER A 444 -19.18 -12.80 -25.15
N ILE A 445 -18.75 -12.00 -26.14
CA ILE A 445 -19.00 -12.27 -27.56
C ILE A 445 -18.28 -13.56 -27.98
N ASP A 446 -17.01 -13.70 -27.62
CA ASP A 446 -16.19 -14.85 -28.00
C ASP A 446 -16.72 -16.16 -27.39
N LEU A 447 -17.20 -16.12 -26.16
CA LEU A 447 -17.84 -17.27 -25.50
C LEU A 447 -19.12 -17.72 -26.21
N VAL A 448 -19.96 -16.79 -26.69
CA VAL A 448 -21.20 -17.13 -27.41
C VAL A 448 -20.92 -17.71 -28.81
N GLN A 449 -19.77 -17.39 -29.39
CA GLN A 449 -19.35 -17.91 -30.69
C GLN A 449 -18.74 -19.32 -30.62
N THR A 450 -18.28 -19.73 -29.43
CA THR A 450 -17.66 -21.03 -29.17
C THR A 450 -18.73 -22.10 -28.98
#